data_AF-A0A9N6WRC2-F1
#
_entry.id   AF-A0A9N6WRC2-F1
#
_cell.length_a   1.000
_cell.length_b   1.000
_cell.length_c   1.000
_cell.angle_alpha   90.00
_cell.angle_beta   90.00
_cell.angle_gamma   90.00
#
_symmetry.space_group_name_H-M   'P 1'
#
loop_
_entity.id
_entity.type
_entity.pdbx_description
1 polymer ?
#
loop_
_entity_poly.entity_id
_entity_poly.type
_entity_poly.pdbx_seq_one_letter_code
_entity_poly.pdbx_strand_id
1 'polypeptide(L)'
;MKDAYTNKDDYHKDLAMQIATYLTETLKNSGGLMAVSDAYCRVNRARGVNLLSPDDFQQACALLKMMDLPVKLRKFESGVYVLQLQTQTDEEIDKSTLDIVKTLNPASAEDLAKQLGISVILAKERLLSSERIGLTCRDDSVEGLFFYPNLFLSES
;
A
#
# COMPACT_ATOMS: atom_id res chain seq x y z
N MET A 1 8.16 30.62 -11.20
CA MET A 1 8.74 29.46 -11.91
C MET A 1 7.61 28.49 -12.25
N LYS A 2 6.76 28.83 -13.23
CA LYS A 2 5.65 27.96 -13.70
C LYS A 2 5.68 27.70 -15.21
N ASP A 3 6.72 28.16 -15.91
CA ASP A 3 6.71 28.28 -17.38
C ASP A 3 7.76 27.40 -18.07
N ALA A 4 7.85 26.11 -17.72
CA ALA A 4 8.79 25.17 -18.35
C ALA A 4 8.14 23.90 -18.95
N TYR A 5 6.81 23.80 -18.97
CA TYR A 5 6.11 22.61 -19.47
C TYR A 5 5.32 22.94 -20.74
N THR A 6 5.86 22.54 -21.89
CA THR A 6 5.25 22.70 -23.22
C THR A 6 4.10 21.70 -23.46
N ASN A 7 3.98 20.66 -22.63
CA ASN A 7 2.91 19.67 -22.68
C ASN A 7 2.52 19.21 -21.27
N LYS A 8 1.22 19.11 -20.99
CA LYS A 8 0.67 18.68 -19.69
C LYS A 8 1.13 17.26 -19.32
N ASP A 9 1.34 16.40 -20.32
CA ASP A 9 1.85 15.04 -20.11
C ASP A 9 3.27 15.02 -19.56
N ASP A 10 4.13 15.96 -19.97
CA ASP A 10 5.53 16.00 -19.52
C ASP A 10 5.62 16.51 -18.07
N TYR A 11 4.69 17.38 -17.66
CA TYR A 11 4.54 17.76 -16.24
C TYR A 11 4.20 16.55 -15.36
N HIS A 12 3.24 15.71 -15.77
CA HIS A 12 2.85 14.53 -14.98
C HIS A 12 3.93 13.44 -14.97
N LYS A 13 4.72 13.29 -16.04
CA LYS A 13 5.89 12.39 -16.07
C LYS A 13 6.98 12.84 -15.11
N ASP A 14 7.32 14.13 -15.11
CA ASP A 14 8.28 14.69 -14.15
C ASP A 14 7.80 14.52 -12.71
N LEU A 15 6.49 14.73 -12.49
CA LEU A 15 5.89 14.52 -11.19
C LEU A 15 5.94 13.06 -10.76
N ALA A 16 5.69 12.12 -11.67
CA ALA A 16 5.78 10.68 -11.39
C ALA A 16 7.20 10.28 -10.98
N MET A 17 8.23 10.78 -11.66
CA MET A 17 9.63 10.57 -11.28
C MET A 17 9.92 11.11 -9.87
N GLN A 18 9.49 12.34 -9.56
CA GLN A 18 9.65 12.92 -8.23
C GLN A 18 8.95 12.10 -7.15
N ILE A 19 7.69 11.71 -7.38
CA ILE A 19 6.91 10.88 -6.44
C ILE A 19 7.65 9.55 -6.18
N ALA A 20 8.14 8.88 -7.22
CA ALA A 20 8.91 7.66 -7.07
C ALA A 20 10.17 7.89 -6.21
N THR A 21 10.94 8.95 -6.48
CA THR A 21 12.14 9.28 -5.69
C THR A 21 11.81 9.54 -4.21
N TYR A 22 10.78 10.33 -3.91
CA TYR A 22 10.40 10.62 -2.52
C TYR A 22 9.88 9.40 -1.76
N LEU A 23 9.17 8.51 -2.44
CA LEU A 23 8.49 7.40 -1.79
C LEU A 23 9.29 6.11 -1.77
N THR A 24 10.29 5.91 -2.63
CA THR A 24 11.04 4.64 -2.72
C THR A 24 11.65 4.25 -1.37
N GLU A 25 12.41 5.15 -0.74
CA GLU A 25 13.03 4.86 0.56
C GLU A 25 12.01 4.74 1.69
N THR A 26 10.95 5.56 1.65
CA THR A 26 9.88 5.50 2.65
C THR A 26 9.14 4.16 2.58
N LEU A 27 8.83 3.70 1.37
CA LEU A 27 8.19 2.42 1.13
C LEU A 27 9.09 1.27 1.58
N LYS A 28 10.38 1.26 1.23
CA LYS A 28 11.32 0.23 1.72
C LYS A 28 11.30 0.11 3.24
N ASN A 29 11.27 1.25 3.94
CA ASN A 29 11.24 1.29 5.40
C ASN A 29 9.88 0.96 6.01
N SER A 30 8.78 1.05 5.25
CA SER A 30 7.40 0.80 5.72
C SER A 30 6.82 -0.52 5.21
N GLY A 31 7.66 -1.51 4.91
CA GLY A 31 7.22 -2.83 4.44
C GLY A 31 6.78 -2.87 2.97
N GLY A 32 7.09 -1.83 2.20
CA GLY A 32 6.97 -1.74 0.75
C GLY A 32 5.57 -1.46 0.19
N LEU A 33 4.62 -1.09 1.07
CA LEU A 33 3.24 -0.77 0.72
C LEU A 33 2.77 0.49 1.48
N MET A 34 2.03 1.37 0.82
CA MET A 34 1.48 2.60 1.42
C MET A 34 0.15 2.99 0.77
N ALA A 35 -0.82 3.47 1.54
CA ALA A 35 -2.05 4.02 0.98
C ALA A 35 -1.76 5.28 0.14
N VAL A 36 -2.47 5.46 -0.97
CA VAL A 36 -2.29 6.66 -1.83
C VAL A 36 -2.56 7.95 -1.07
N SER A 37 -3.51 7.95 -0.13
CA SER A 37 -3.78 9.09 0.76
C SER A 37 -2.58 9.45 1.64
N ASP A 38 -1.92 8.44 2.22
CA ASP A 38 -0.75 8.65 3.07
C ASP A 38 0.45 9.14 2.26
N ALA A 39 0.62 8.58 1.06
CA ALA A 39 1.64 8.98 0.11
C ALA A 39 1.46 10.45 -0.33
N TYR A 40 0.23 10.85 -0.66
CA TYR A 40 -0.10 12.23 -1.01
C TYR A 40 0.29 13.20 0.10
N CYS A 41 -0.12 12.90 1.34
CA CYS A 41 0.23 13.71 2.50
C CYS A 41 1.75 13.80 2.73
N ARG A 42 2.47 12.69 2.59
CA ARG A 42 3.93 12.64 2.76
C ARG A 42 4.68 13.45 1.70
N VAL A 43 4.29 13.29 0.42
CA VAL A 43 4.90 14.05 -0.68
C VAL A 43 4.63 15.55 -0.52
N ASN A 44 3.39 15.94 -0.21
CA ASN A 44 3.06 17.35 0.00
C ASN A 44 3.79 17.94 1.21
N ARG A 45 3.95 17.16 2.30
CA ARG A 45 4.76 17.58 3.45
C ARG A 45 6.23 17.77 3.09
N ALA A 46 6.80 16.91 2.24
CA ALA A 46 8.18 17.02 1.76
C ALA A 46 8.39 18.22 0.81
N ARG A 47 7.36 18.62 0.05
CA ARG A 47 7.40 19.77 -0.87
C ARG A 47 7.26 21.14 -0.19
N GLY A 48 6.74 21.17 1.04
CA GLY A 48 6.55 22.41 1.82
C GLY A 48 5.48 23.33 1.23
N VAL A 49 5.89 24.34 0.45
CA VAL A 49 5.00 25.40 -0.06
C VAL A 49 4.38 25.10 -1.43
N ASN A 50 5.01 24.22 -2.23
CA ASN A 50 4.55 23.89 -3.58
C ASN A 50 3.70 22.62 -3.58
N LEU A 51 2.53 22.70 -2.93
CA LEU A 51 1.59 21.59 -2.79
C LEU A 51 1.04 21.12 -4.14
N LEU A 52 0.87 19.81 -4.27
CA LEU A 52 0.21 19.16 -5.39
C LEU A 52 -1.29 19.10 -5.14
N SER A 53 -2.08 19.23 -6.21
CA SER A 53 -3.50 18.90 -6.15
C SER A 53 -3.70 17.38 -6.10
N PRO A 54 -4.83 16.88 -5.54
CA PRO A 54 -5.15 15.45 -5.57
C PRO A 54 -5.18 14.88 -6.99
N ASP A 55 -5.74 15.63 -7.94
CA ASP A 55 -5.89 15.21 -9.33
C ASP A 55 -4.53 15.04 -10.03
N ASP A 56 -3.61 16.00 -9.84
CA ASP A 56 -2.27 15.94 -10.42
C ASP A 56 -1.47 14.77 -9.84
N PHE A 57 -1.60 14.54 -8.52
CA PHE A 57 -0.96 13.41 -7.85
C PHE A 57 -1.49 12.08 -8.38
N GLN A 58 -2.81 11.94 -8.55
CA GLN A 58 -3.41 10.73 -9.10
C GLN A 58 -2.98 10.47 -10.54
N GLN A 59 -2.95 11.50 -11.39
CA GLN A 59 -2.47 11.40 -12.78
C GLN A 59 -1.02 10.96 -12.83
N ALA A 60 -0.15 11.53 -12.00
CA ALA A 60 1.24 11.12 -11.90
C ALA A 60 1.39 9.68 -11.38
N CYS A 61 0.61 9.27 -10.38
CA CYS A 61 0.62 7.89 -9.87
C CYS A 61 0.22 6.86 -10.94
N ALA A 62 -0.70 7.20 -11.85
CA ALA A 62 -1.12 6.31 -12.94
C ALA A 62 0.01 6.07 -13.96
N LEU A 63 0.93 7.02 -14.12
CA LEU A 63 2.08 6.91 -15.04
C LEU A 63 3.22 6.05 -14.48
N LEU A 64 3.28 5.85 -13.16
CA LEU A 64 4.38 5.15 -12.48
C LEU A 64 4.71 3.79 -13.11
N LYS A 65 3.68 2.97 -13.36
CA LYS A 65 3.85 1.65 -13.98
C LYS A 65 4.26 1.74 -15.44
N MET A 66 3.71 2.70 -16.18
CA MET A 66 4.02 2.89 -17.61
C MET A 66 5.47 3.33 -17.82
N MET A 67 6.01 4.10 -16.86
CA MET A 67 7.38 4.61 -16.88
C MET A 67 8.41 3.66 -16.25
N ASP A 68 8.01 2.44 -15.89
CA ASP A 68 8.86 1.42 -15.22
C ASP A 68 9.61 1.97 -13.99
N LEU A 69 8.91 2.78 -13.19
CA LEU A 69 9.46 3.35 -11.97
C LEU A 69 9.39 2.32 -10.82
N PRO A 70 10.29 2.41 -9.82
CA PRO A 70 10.41 1.42 -8.73
C PRO A 70 9.18 1.32 -7.82
N VAL A 71 8.17 2.18 -8.04
CA VAL A 71 6.90 2.21 -7.31
C VAL A 71 5.79 2.02 -8.34
N LYS A 72 4.79 1.19 -8.02
CA LYS A 72 3.60 0.95 -8.85
C LYS A 72 2.33 1.32 -8.11
N LEU A 73 1.33 1.80 -8.85
CA LEU A 73 -0.03 1.97 -8.34
C LEU A 73 -0.76 0.62 -8.41
N ARG A 74 -1.32 0.18 -7.28
CA ARG A 74 -2.14 -1.02 -7.14
C ARG A 74 -3.50 -0.64 -6.55
N LYS A 75 -4.52 -1.43 -6.88
CA LYS A 75 -5.88 -1.31 -6.35
C LYS A 75 -6.26 -2.64 -5.69
N PHE A 76 -6.67 -2.59 -4.43
CA PHE A 76 -7.29 -3.74 -3.76
C PHE A 76 -8.73 -3.94 -4.25
N GLU A 77 -9.28 -5.14 -4.07
CA GLU A 77 -10.68 -5.43 -4.47
C GLU A 77 -11.71 -4.56 -3.76
N SER A 78 -11.43 -4.10 -2.54
CA SER A 78 -12.23 -3.11 -1.81
C SER A 78 -12.36 -1.76 -2.54
N GLY A 79 -11.48 -1.49 -3.49
CA GLY A 79 -11.37 -0.21 -4.18
C GLY A 79 -10.27 0.70 -3.63
N VAL A 80 -9.61 0.33 -2.52
CA VAL A 80 -8.51 1.10 -1.94
C VAL A 80 -7.31 1.12 -2.88
N TYR A 81 -6.79 2.32 -3.15
CA TYR A 81 -5.57 2.49 -3.94
C TYR A 81 -4.33 2.59 -3.04
N VAL A 82 -3.28 1.90 -3.44
CA VAL A 82 -2.00 1.83 -2.74
C VAL A 82 -0.83 1.98 -3.69
N LEU A 83 0.27 2.53 -3.17
CA LEU A 83 1.57 2.51 -3.82
C LEU A 83 2.41 1.38 -3.23
N GLN A 84 3.03 0.60 -4.10
CA GLN A 84 3.80 -0.58 -3.75
C GLN A 84 5.16 -0.53 -4.44
N LEU A 85 6.20 -1.07 -3.82
CA LEU A 85 7.45 -1.31 -4.53
C LEU A 85 7.25 -2.32 -5.66
N GLN A 86 7.86 -2.07 -6.82
CA GLN A 86 7.77 -2.97 -7.97
C GLN A 86 8.41 -4.33 -7.68
N THR A 87 9.44 -4.34 -6.81
CA THR A 87 10.15 -5.55 -6.37
C THR A 87 9.34 -6.46 -5.47
N GLN A 88 8.26 -5.95 -4.85
CA GLN A 88 7.41 -6.77 -4.00
C GLN A 88 6.20 -7.28 -4.78
N THR A 89 5.95 -8.59 -4.64
CA THR A 89 4.75 -9.22 -5.19
C THR A 89 3.63 -9.30 -4.17
N ASP A 90 2.42 -9.53 -4.65
CA ASP A 90 1.26 -9.65 -3.77
C ASP A 90 1.39 -10.93 -2.91
N GLU A 91 1.95 -12.00 -3.48
CA GLU A 91 2.21 -13.26 -2.79
C GLU A 91 3.23 -13.12 -1.64
N GLU A 92 4.26 -12.28 -1.81
CA GLU A 92 5.23 -12.00 -0.74
C GLU A 92 4.59 -11.23 0.42
N ILE A 93 3.73 -10.25 0.10
CA ILE A 93 2.98 -9.49 1.10
C ILE A 93 1.99 -10.40 1.85
N ASP A 94 1.30 -11.28 1.14
CA ASP A 94 0.35 -12.22 1.74
C ASP A 94 1.05 -13.25 2.64
N LYS A 95 2.20 -13.80 2.22
CA LYS A 95 3.04 -14.67 3.06
C LYS A 95 3.54 -13.97 4.31
N SER A 96 4.09 -12.75 4.16
CA SER A 96 4.50 -11.92 5.30
C SER A 96 3.35 -11.65 6.27
N THR A 97 2.14 -11.45 5.74
CA THR A 97 0.93 -11.26 6.56
C THR A 97 0.61 -12.53 7.35
N LEU A 98 0.64 -13.69 6.71
CA LEU A 98 0.41 -14.98 7.37
C LEU A 98 1.41 -15.24 8.49
N ASP A 99 2.70 -14.95 8.28
CA ASP A 99 3.73 -15.16 9.31
C ASP A 99 3.48 -14.30 10.55
N ILE A 100 3.01 -13.06 10.37
CA ILE A 100 2.61 -12.20 11.49
C ILE A 100 1.35 -12.71 12.17
N VAL A 101 0.35 -13.17 11.40
CA VAL A 101 -0.89 -13.76 11.94
C VAL A 101 -0.57 -15.01 12.78
N LYS A 102 0.34 -15.87 12.32
CA LYS A 102 0.83 -17.03 13.08
C LYS A 102 1.54 -16.62 14.39
N THR A 103 2.23 -15.49 14.38
CA THR A 103 2.97 -14.98 15.54
C THR A 103 2.03 -14.38 16.59
N LEU A 104 1.00 -13.63 16.17
CA LEU A 104 0.05 -12.96 17.06
C LEU A 104 -1.06 -13.90 17.56
N ASN A 105 -1.65 -14.67 16.65
CA ASN A 105 -2.67 -15.71 16.82
C ASN A 105 -3.63 -15.55 18.02
N PRO A 106 -4.78 -14.87 17.88
CA PRO A 106 -5.27 -14.20 16.67
C PRO A 106 -4.64 -12.84 16.39
N ALA A 107 -4.82 -12.35 15.16
CA ALA A 107 -4.49 -10.96 14.80
C ALA A 107 -5.75 -10.17 14.43
N SER A 108 -5.94 -9.00 15.04
CA SER A 108 -6.86 -7.96 14.53
C SER A 108 -6.17 -7.07 13.48
N ALA A 109 -6.95 -6.23 12.81
CA ALA A 109 -6.38 -5.22 11.91
C ALA A 109 -5.49 -4.21 12.66
N GLU A 110 -5.84 -3.88 13.90
CA GLU A 110 -5.09 -3.00 14.78
C GLU A 110 -3.75 -3.62 15.20
N ASP A 111 -3.73 -4.92 15.51
CA ASP A 111 -2.49 -5.62 15.89
C ASP A 111 -1.52 -5.70 14.71
N LEU A 112 -2.03 -6.07 13.53
CA LEU A 112 -1.23 -6.11 12.32
C LEU A 112 -0.71 -4.70 11.94
N ALA A 113 -1.54 -3.67 12.07
CA ALA A 113 -1.16 -2.28 11.82
C ALA A 113 -0.02 -1.82 12.74
N LYS A 114 -0.11 -2.12 14.04
CA LYS A 114 0.95 -1.82 15.02
C LYS A 114 2.25 -2.56 14.69
N GLN A 115 2.15 -3.84 14.36
CA GLN A 115 3.33 -4.67 14.06
C GLN A 115 4.09 -4.18 12.81
N LEU A 116 3.36 -3.70 11.80
CA LEU A 116 3.93 -3.27 10.51
C LEU A 116 4.18 -1.77 10.40
N GLY A 117 3.68 -0.96 11.34
CA GLY A 117 3.74 0.50 11.25
C GLY A 117 2.94 1.08 10.07
N ILE A 118 1.82 0.43 9.72
CA ILE A 118 0.92 0.86 8.62
C ILE A 118 -0.44 1.32 9.16
N SER A 119 -1.27 1.91 8.32
CA SER A 119 -2.64 2.28 8.70
C SER A 119 -3.52 1.04 8.91
N VAL A 120 -4.50 1.14 9.82
CA VAL A 120 -5.45 0.05 10.12
C VAL A 120 -6.23 -0.38 8.87
N ILE A 121 -6.57 0.57 7.99
CA ILE A 121 -7.22 0.30 6.70
C ILE A 121 -6.33 -0.63 5.86
N LEU A 122 -5.04 -0.30 5.71
CA LEU A 122 -4.13 -1.12 4.91
C LEU A 122 -3.87 -2.50 5.53
N ALA A 123 -3.77 -2.57 6.86
CA ALA A 123 -3.66 -3.83 7.57
C ALA A 123 -4.89 -4.72 7.33
N LYS A 124 -6.10 -4.15 7.40
CA LYS A 124 -7.34 -4.85 7.08
C LYS A 124 -7.36 -5.37 5.64
N GLU A 125 -6.94 -4.56 4.66
CA GLU A 125 -6.85 -5.00 3.27
C GLU A 125 -5.88 -6.17 3.08
N ARG A 126 -4.75 -6.19 3.79
CA ARG A 126 -3.80 -7.31 3.77
C ARG A 126 -4.40 -8.58 4.37
N LEU A 127 -5.12 -8.48 5.49
CA LEU A 127 -5.79 -9.63 6.11
C LEU A 127 -6.84 -10.22 5.17
N LEU A 128 -7.70 -9.38 4.60
CA LEU A 128 -8.72 -9.80 3.62
C LEU A 128 -8.09 -10.35 2.33
N SER A 129 -6.95 -9.82 1.89
CA SER A 129 -6.15 -10.38 0.77
C SER A 129 -5.72 -11.80 1.07
N SER A 130 -5.11 -12.01 2.24
CA SER A 130 -4.63 -13.33 2.67
C SER A 130 -5.75 -14.35 2.87
N GLU A 131 -6.93 -13.90 3.34
CA GLU A 131 -8.10 -14.75 3.51
C GLU A 131 -8.64 -15.26 2.16
N ARG A 132 -8.73 -14.36 1.16
CA ARG A 132 -9.26 -14.68 -0.17
C ARG A 132 -8.49 -15.81 -0.86
N ILE A 133 -7.19 -15.87 -0.65
CA ILE A 133 -6.33 -16.94 -1.19
C ILE A 133 -6.21 -18.14 -0.26
N GLY A 134 -6.97 -18.15 0.84
CA GLY A 134 -7.06 -19.26 1.78
C GLY A 134 -5.91 -19.38 2.77
N LEU A 135 -5.02 -18.39 2.90
CA LEU A 135 -3.92 -18.46 3.87
C LEU A 135 -4.40 -18.25 5.31
N THR A 136 -5.38 -17.36 5.51
CA THR A 136 -5.99 -17.07 6.80
C THR A 136 -7.49 -17.33 6.75
N CYS A 137 -8.10 -17.50 7.92
CA CYS A 137 -9.55 -17.52 8.09
C CYS A 137 -9.95 -16.48 9.14
N ARG A 138 -11.18 -15.97 9.05
CA ARG A 138 -11.69 -14.97 9.98
C ARG A 138 -12.64 -15.58 11.01
N ASP A 139 -12.61 -15.02 12.21
CA ASP A 139 -13.66 -15.14 13.22
C ASP A 139 -14.28 -13.75 13.40
N ASP A 140 -15.59 -13.65 13.17
CA ASP A 140 -16.35 -12.40 13.25
C ASP A 140 -17.41 -12.56 14.34
N SER A 141 -17.13 -12.00 15.51
CA SER A 141 -17.92 -12.17 16.72
C SER A 141 -18.22 -10.82 17.38
N VAL A 142 -18.92 -10.85 18.53
CA VAL A 142 -19.19 -9.64 19.31
C VAL A 142 -17.92 -9.05 19.94
N GLU A 143 -16.89 -9.89 20.10
CA GLU A 143 -15.57 -9.50 20.58
C GLU A 143 -14.74 -8.77 19.50
N GLY A 144 -15.07 -8.98 18.22
CA GLY A 144 -14.46 -8.28 17.09
C GLY A 144 -14.17 -9.19 15.89
N LEU A 145 -13.45 -8.62 14.92
CA LEU A 145 -12.99 -9.33 13.74
C LEU A 145 -11.53 -9.73 13.90
N PHE A 146 -11.29 -11.04 14.01
CA PHE A 146 -9.98 -11.64 14.20
C PHE A 146 -9.62 -12.56 13.05
N PHE A 147 -8.33 -12.66 12.74
CA PHE A 147 -7.80 -13.55 11.71
C PHE A 147 -6.85 -14.58 12.32
N TYR A 148 -6.98 -15.81 11.83
CA TYR A 148 -6.21 -16.99 12.24
C TYR A 148 -5.52 -17.62 11.02
N PRO A 149 -4.42 -18.38 11.20
CA PRO A 149 -3.92 -19.26 10.15
C PRO A 149 -5.00 -20.26 9.72
N ASN A 150 -5.16 -20.48 8.42
CA ASN A 150 -6.23 -21.35 7.93
C ASN A 150 -5.91 -22.84 8.10
N LEU A 151 -6.20 -23.38 9.29
CA LEU A 151 -5.97 -24.79 9.62
C LEU A 151 -6.89 -25.75 8.84
N PHE A 152 -8.06 -25.27 8.39
CA PHE A 152 -9.01 -26.06 7.60
C PHE A 152 -8.41 -26.53 6.27
N LEU A 153 -7.47 -25.76 5.70
CA LEU A 153 -6.80 -26.09 4.44
C LEU A 153 -5.38 -26.64 4.64
N SER A 154 -4.75 -26.43 5.81
CA SER A 154 -3.37 -26.88 6.05
C SER A 154 -3.24 -28.26 6.69
N GLU A 155 -4.26 -28.75 7.39
CA GLU A 155 -4.24 -30.05 8.09
C GLU A 155 -5.19 -31.09 7.46
N SER A 156 -5.52 -30.94 6.17
CA SER A 156 -6.32 -31.90 5.40
C SER A 156 -5.50 -33.05 4.81
#